data_AF-D2J6B0-F1
#
_entry.id   AF-D2J6B0-F1
#
_cell.length_a   1.000
_cell.length_b   1.000
_cell.length_c   1.000
_cell.angle_alpha   90.00
_cell.angle_beta   90.00
_cell.angle_gamma   90.00
#
_symmetry.space_group_name_H-M   'P 1'
#
loop_
_entity.id
_entity.type
_entity.pdbx_description
1 polymer ?
#
loop_
_entity_poly.entity_id
_entity_poly.type
_entity_poly.pdbx_seq_one_letter_code
_entity_poly.pdbx_strand_id
1 'polypeptide(L)' 'MDSYENIWEALFLCHQLFRAVSGEVAERLHYAYPEYDRNITKYTRDMYKKYTGKTGCLDSTYAADIEERREQ' A
#
# COMPACT_ATOMS: atom_id res chain seq x y z
N MET A 1 -0.37 5.37 23.74
CA MET A 1 -1.02 6.09 22.62
C MET A 1 -0.96 5.13 21.45
N ASP A 2 -1.59 3.97 21.61
CA ASP A 2 -1.32 2.76 20.82
C ASP A 2 -2.65 2.07 20.56
N SER A 3 -3.44 2.66 19.65
CA SER A 3 -4.69 2.04 19.20
C SER A 3 -4.41 1.04 18.07
N TYR A 4 -5.34 0.11 17.91
CA TYR A 4 -5.32 -0.81 16.78
C TYR A 4 -5.38 -0.07 15.44
N GLU A 5 -6.10 1.05 15.38
CA GLU A 5 -6.13 1.95 14.23
C GLU A 5 -4.76 2.53 13.88
N ASN A 6 -4.01 3.05 14.87
CA ASN A 6 -2.70 3.66 14.62
C ASN A 6 -1.70 2.65 14.03
N ILE A 7 -1.81 1.37 14.39
CA ILE A 7 -0.96 0.31 13.82
C ILE A 7 -1.29 0.07 12.34
N TRP A 8 -2.57 0.09 11.97
CA TRP A 8 -2.97 -0.04 10.56
C TRP A 8 -2.52 1.16 9.74
N GLU A 9 -2.68 2.38 10.26
CA GLU A 9 -2.20 3.60 9.59
C GLU A 9 -0.68 3.55 9.38
N ALA A 10 0.09 3.18 10.41
CA ALA A 10 1.54 3.00 10.29
C ALA A 10 1.91 1.93 9.25
N LEU A 11 1.19 0.79 9.22
CA LEU A 11 1.42 -0.27 8.23
C LEU A 11 1.18 0.23 6.80
N PHE A 12 0.12 1.00 6.57
CA PHE A 12 -0.14 1.58 5.26
C PHE A 12 0.94 2.61 4.89
N LEU A 13 1.30 3.51 5.79
CA LEU A 13 2.37 4.46 5.53
C LEU A 13 3.70 3.77 5.15
N CYS A 14 4.06 2.70 5.86
CA CYS A 14 5.23 1.89 5.53
C CYS A 14 5.15 1.28 4.12
N HIS A 15 3.98 0.77 3.70
CA HIS A 15 3.81 0.29 2.34
C HIS A 15 4.02 1.41 1.30
N GLN A 16 3.47 2.60 1.51
CA GLN A 16 3.67 3.74 0.60
C GLN A 16 5.15 4.08 0.43
N LEU A 17 5.85 4.27 1.55
CA LEU A 17 7.29 4.55 1.54
C LEU A 17 8.08 3.44 0.87
N PHE A 18 7.73 2.18 1.16
CA PHE A 18 8.40 1.03 0.55
C PHE A 18 8.22 1.02 -0.96
N ARG A 19 6.99 1.22 -1.48
CA ARG A 19 6.73 1.24 -2.93
C ARG A 19 7.46 2.37 -3.64
N ALA A 20 7.50 3.56 -3.04
CA ALA A 20 8.20 4.71 -3.62
C ALA A 20 9.69 4.41 -3.78
N VAL A 21 10.35 3.99 -2.70
CA VAL A 21 11.80 3.73 -2.70
C VAL A 21 12.15 2.51 -3.56
N SER A 22 11.42 1.40 -3.40
CA SER A 22 11.69 0.18 -4.17
C SER A 22 11.34 0.34 -5.65
N GLY A 23 10.33 1.14 -5.99
CA GLY A 23 10.00 1.54 -7.36
C GLY A 23 11.14 2.31 -8.01
N GLU A 24 11.63 3.36 -7.34
CA GLU A 24 12.76 4.17 -7.81
C GLU A 24 14.03 3.32 -8.01
N VAL A 25 14.33 2.42 -7.07
CA VAL A 25 15.48 1.52 -7.17
C VAL A 25 15.33 0.54 -8.33
N ALA A 26 14.13 -0.03 -8.53
CA ALA A 26 13.88 -0.94 -9.64
C ALA A 26 14.05 -0.24 -10.99
N GLU A 27 13.54 0.99 -11.13
CA GLU A 27 13.70 1.80 -12.34
C GLU A 27 15.18 2.11 -12.62
N ARG A 28 15.92 2.59 -11.61
CA ARG A 28 17.35 2.94 -11.74
C ARG A 28 18.23 1.76 -12.12
N LEU A 29 17.85 0.55 -11.71
CA LEU A 29 18.59 -0.67 -11.99
C LEU A 29 18.00 -1.49 -13.15
N HIS A 30 16.99 -0.94 -13.85
CA HIS A 30 16.28 -1.60 -14.94
C HIS A 30 15.68 -2.97 -14.56
N TYR A 31 15.24 -3.11 -13.31
CA TYR A 31 14.47 -4.26 -12.85
C TYR A 31 12.98 -4.02 -12.98
N ALA A 32 12.24 -5.09 -13.30
CA ALA A 32 10.78 -5.05 -13.24
C ALA A 32 10.32 -4.95 -11.78
N TYR A 33 9.40 -4.03 -11.51
CA TYR A 33 8.75 -3.95 -10.21
C TYR A 33 7.86 -5.18 -9.98
N PRO A 34 7.94 -5.84 -8.82
CA PRO A 34 7.36 -7.17 -8.67
C PRO A 34 5.83 -7.16 -8.52
N GLU A 35 5.18 -8.20 -9.04
CA GLU A 35 3.72 -8.34 -9.02
C GLU A 35 3.14 -8.64 -7.62
N TYR A 36 3.97 -9.19 -6.71
CA TYR A 36 3.50 -9.56 -5.37
C TYR A 36 2.94 -8.38 -4.57
N ASP A 37 3.37 -7.15 -4.85
CA ASP A 37 2.86 -5.95 -4.18
C ASP A 37 1.33 -5.81 -4.37
N ARG A 38 0.80 -6.21 -5.53
CA ARG A 38 -0.65 -6.25 -5.77
C ARG A 38 -1.34 -7.28 -4.87
N ASN A 39 -0.75 -8.46 -4.74
CA ASN A 39 -1.29 -9.55 -3.92
C ASN A 39 -1.28 -9.19 -2.43
N ILE A 40 -0.18 -8.63 -1.94
CA ILE A 40 -0.04 -8.16 -0.57
C ILE A 40 -1.00 -6.98 -0.30
N THR A 41 -1.10 -6.02 -1.22
CA THR A 41 -2.02 -4.88 -1.07
C THR A 41 -3.48 -5.35 -0.97
N LYS A 42 -3.89 -6.29 -1.83
CA LYS A 42 -5.24 -6.88 -1.77
C LYS A 42 -5.46 -7.59 -0.44
N TYR A 43 -4.55 -8.48 -0.06
CA TYR A 43 -4.66 -9.25 1.19
C TYR A 43 -4.77 -8.33 2.42
N THR A 44 -3.87 -7.35 2.53
CA THR A 44 -3.83 -6.41 3.65
C THR A 44 -5.13 -5.61 3.75
N ARG A 45 -5.70 -5.17 2.61
CA ARG A 45 -6.99 -4.48 2.58
C ARG A 45 -8.15 -5.39 3.00
N ASP A 46 -8.16 -6.64 2.54
CA ASP A 46 -9.20 -7.60 2.91
C ASP A 46 -9.15 -7.91 4.43
N MET A 47 -7.95 -8.01 4.99
CA MET A 47 -7.75 -8.18 6.44
C MET A 47 -8.16 -6.92 7.21
N TYR A 48 -7.78 -5.73 6.75
CA TYR A 48 -8.21 -4.47 7.38
C TYR A 48 -9.74 -4.40 7.47
N LYS A 49 -10.44 -4.68 6.36
CA LYS A 49 -11.90 -4.71 6.32
C LYS A 49 -12.48 -5.76 7.28
N LYS A 50 -11.90 -6.97 7.31
CA LYS A 50 -12.34 -8.06 8.18
C LYS A 50 -12.23 -7.70 9.67
N TYR A 51 -11.14 -7.06 10.08
CA TYR A 51 -10.86 -6.82 11.51
C TYR A 51 -11.39 -5.48 12.03
N THR A 52 -11.57 -4.49 11.17
CA THR A 52 -12.06 -3.16 11.61
C THR A 52 -13.52 -2.91 11.24
N GLY A 53 -14.09 -3.67 10.31
CA GLY A 53 -15.41 -3.39 9.72
C GLY A 53 -15.45 -2.11 8.88
N LYS A 54 -14.33 -1.36 8.79
CA LYS A 54 -14.21 -0.11 8.05
C LYS A 54 -13.85 -0.43 6.60
N THR A 55 -14.60 0.14 5.66
CA THR A 55 -14.26 0.15 4.23
C THR A 55 -13.49 1.39 3.82
N GLY A 56 -13.43 2.41 4.69
CA GLY A 56 -12.79 3.70 4.44
C GLY A 56 -11.69 3.98 5.45
N CYS A 57 -10.47 3.60 5.11
CA CYS A 57 -9.23 4.20 5.64
C CYS A 57 -8.15 4.13 4.55
N LEU A 58 -8.60 4.27 3.31
CA LEU A 58 -7.75 4.69 2.21
C LEU A 58 -8.14 6.14 2.05
N ASP A 59 -7.43 7.05 2.71
CA ASP A 59 -7.49 8.42 2.26
C ASP A 59 -7.19 8.42 0.75
N SER A 60 -7.84 9.33 0.05
CA SER A 60 -7.77 9.56 -1.40
C SER A 60 -6.39 9.26 -2.02
N THR A 61 -5.31 9.52 -1.27
CA THR A 61 -3.90 9.27 -1.62
C THR A 61 -3.52 7.80 -1.83
N TYR A 62 -3.91 6.86 -0.94
CA TYR A 62 -3.48 5.46 -1.05
C TYR A 62 -4.18 4.70 -2.19
N ALA A 63 -5.41 5.11 -2.51
CA ALA A 63 -6.13 4.61 -3.68
C ALA A 63 -5.60 5.24 -4.98
N ALA A 64 -5.23 6.52 -4.96
CA ALA A 64 -4.62 7.21 -6.09
C ALA A 64 -3.26 6.63 -6.48
N ASP A 65 -2.41 6.26 -5.51
CA ASP A 65 -1.10 5.62 -5.76
C ASP A 65 -1.21 4.29 -6.56
N ILE A 66 -2.35 3.60 -6.46
CA ILE A 66 -2.61 2.34 -7.16
C ILE A 66 -3.15 2.56 -8.58
N GLU A 67 -3.90 3.65 -8.81
CA GLU A 67 -4.46 3.97 -10.13
C GLU A 67 -3.47 4.74 -11.02
N GLU A 68 -2.64 5.64 -10.49
CA GLU A 68 -1.67 6.41 -11.28
C GLU A 68 -0.56 5.52 -11.89
N ARG A 69 -0.17 4.43 -11.20
CA ARG A 69 0.74 3.41 -11.74
C ARG A 69 0.07 2.36 -12.63
N ARG A 70 -1.24 2.47 -12.86
CA ARG A 70 -2.01 1.60 -13.76
C ARG A 70 -1.92 2.08 -15.22
N GLU A 71 -1.47 3.32 -15.43
CA GLU A 71 -1.40 4.00 -16.73
C GLU A 71 0.03 4.15 -17.28
N GLN A 72 1.05 3.68 -16.54
CA GLN A 72 2.45 3.59 -16.99
C GLN A 72 2.86 2.13 -17.19
#